data_AF-A0A2V2EK70-F1
#
_entry.id   AF-A0A2V2EK70-F1
#
_cell.length_a   1.000
_cell.length_b   1.000
_cell.length_c   1.000
_cell.angle_alpha   90.00
_cell.angle_beta   90.00
_cell.angle_gamma   90.00
#
_symmetry.space_group_name_H-M   'P 1'
#
loop_
_entity.id
_entity.type
_entity.pdbx_description
1 polymer ?
#
loop_
_entity_poly.entity_id
_entity_poly.type
_entity_poly.pdbx_seq_one_letter_code
_entity_poly.pdbx_strand_id
1 'polypeptide(L)'
;MCRLMPCGENPLGLYEVKEGDTAASVSSEHGILPQELVTANGLTGFPPAGSILLIPKREGEVYEVRAGETLASVCEKFHMTESEFSRLNRCSYVYPTQRVLVFHAGGGKDTEGK
;
A
#
# COMPACT_ATOMS: atom_id res chain seq x y z
N MET A 1 -21.80 -8.59 24.88
CA MET A 1 -22.46 -8.96 23.61
C MET A 1 -21.41 -8.91 22.51
N CYS A 2 -20.92 -10.06 22.06
CA CYS A 2 -19.99 -10.10 20.93
C CYS A 2 -20.82 -10.14 19.64
N ARG A 3 -20.75 -9.08 18.84
CA ARG A 3 -21.39 -9.00 17.53
C ARG A 3 -20.43 -9.65 16.52
N LEU A 4 -20.80 -10.80 15.95
CA LEU A 4 -20.08 -11.36 14.82
C LEU A 4 -20.10 -10.33 13.69
N MET A 5 -18.92 -9.92 13.23
CA MET A 5 -18.80 -8.98 12.11
C MET A 5 -19.38 -9.63 10.84
N PRO A 6 -20.03 -8.87 9.96
CA PRO A 6 -20.54 -9.40 8.70
C PRO A 6 -19.39 -9.98 7.87
N CYS A 7 -19.56 -11.22 7.41
CA CYS A 7 -18.58 -12.00 6.64
C CYS A 7 -18.28 -11.47 5.22
N GLY A 8 -18.59 -10.20 4.94
CA GLY A 8 -18.34 -9.55 3.65
C GLY A 8 -17.15 -8.59 3.68
N GLU A 9 -16.71 -8.17 4.87
CA GLU A 9 -15.49 -7.40 5.02
C GLU A 9 -14.36 -8.37 5.30
N ASN A 10 -13.27 -8.22 4.56
CA ASN A 10 -12.02 -8.91 4.82
C ASN A 10 -11.10 -7.97 5.62
N PRO A 11 -11.29 -7.82 6.94
CA PRO A 11 -10.47 -6.92 7.75
C PRO A 11 -9.02 -7.38 7.76
N LEU A 12 -8.79 -8.70 7.69
CA LEU A 12 -7.48 -9.35 7.74
C LEU A 12 -6.67 -9.22 6.44
N GLY A 13 -7.27 -8.79 5.33
CA GLY A 13 -6.58 -8.70 4.05
C GLY A 13 -6.24 -10.06 3.41
N LEU A 14 -6.95 -11.13 3.75
CA LEU A 14 -6.72 -12.46 3.20
C LEU A 14 -7.29 -12.60 1.78
N TYR A 15 -6.45 -12.88 0.79
CA TYR A 15 -6.84 -13.09 -0.59
C TYR A 15 -6.65 -14.55 -0.99
N GLU A 16 -7.65 -15.15 -1.63
CA GLU A 16 -7.53 -16.47 -2.20
C GLU A 16 -7.03 -16.37 -3.65
N VAL A 17 -5.88 -16.99 -3.91
CA VAL A 17 -5.24 -16.99 -5.23
C VAL A 17 -6.12 -17.70 -6.25
N LYS A 18 -6.36 -17.06 -7.39
CA LYS A 18 -7.14 -17.64 -8.49
C LYS A 18 -6.23 -18.24 -9.55
N GLU A 19 -6.80 -19.08 -10.40
CA GLU A 19 -6.07 -19.69 -11.51
C GLU A 19 -5.62 -18.62 -12.50
N GLY A 20 -4.31 -18.57 -12.78
CA GLY A 20 -3.70 -17.56 -13.63
C GLY A 20 -3.22 -16.29 -12.91
N ASP A 21 -3.43 -16.18 -11.60
CA ASP A 21 -2.86 -15.09 -10.81
C ASP A 21 -1.33 -15.17 -10.77
N THR A 22 -0.71 -14.01 -10.64
CA THR A 22 0.73 -13.84 -10.45
C THR A 22 0.97 -12.83 -9.34
N ALA A 23 2.19 -12.83 -8.77
CA ALA A 23 2.56 -11.84 -7.77
C ALA A 23 2.34 -10.41 -8.29
N ALA A 24 2.60 -10.17 -9.58
CA ALA A 24 2.42 -8.88 -10.23
C ALA A 24 0.94 -8.50 -10.44
N SER A 25 0.08 -9.45 -10.84
CA SER A 25 -1.35 -9.15 -11.04
C SER A 25 -2.05 -8.85 -9.72
N VAL A 26 -1.85 -9.71 -8.72
CA VAL A 26 -2.44 -9.55 -7.37
C VAL A 26 -1.93 -8.27 -6.71
N SER A 27 -0.61 -8.03 -6.75
CA SER A 27 -0.06 -6.81 -6.16
C SER A 27 -0.57 -5.54 -6.84
N SER A 28 -0.67 -5.53 -8.16
CA SER A 28 -1.22 -4.39 -8.92
C SER A 28 -2.69 -4.13 -8.63
N GLU A 29 -3.52 -5.19 -8.57
CA GLU A 29 -4.94 -5.09 -8.23
C GLU A 29 -5.16 -4.51 -6.83
N HIS A 30 -4.32 -4.92 -5.88
CA HIS A 30 -4.39 -4.48 -4.49
C HIS A 30 -3.54 -3.24 -4.20
N GLY A 31 -2.87 -2.67 -5.20
CA GLY A 31 -2.06 -1.47 -5.05
C GLY A 31 -0.91 -1.62 -4.05
N ILE A 32 -0.27 -2.79 -3.99
CA ILE A 32 0.93 -3.06 -3.20
C ILE A 32 2.09 -3.43 -4.12
N LEU A 33 3.32 -3.45 -3.61
CA LEU A 33 4.45 -3.92 -4.39
C LEU A 33 4.50 -5.46 -4.41
N PRO A 34 4.95 -6.09 -5.51
CA PRO A 34 5.16 -7.54 -5.56
C PRO A 34 6.11 -8.01 -4.46
N GLN A 35 7.15 -7.22 -4.16
CA GLN A 35 8.10 -7.51 -3.08
C GLN A 35 7.44 -7.48 -1.70
N GLU A 36 6.58 -6.48 -1.42
CA GLU A 36 5.84 -6.41 -0.16
C GLU A 36 4.93 -7.63 0.01
N LEU A 37 4.25 -8.06 -1.05
CA LEU A 37 3.42 -9.28 -1.04
C LEU A 37 4.26 -10.52 -0.72
N VAL A 38 5.43 -10.64 -1.36
CA VAL A 38 6.36 -11.75 -1.16
C VAL A 38 6.92 -11.77 0.26
N THR A 39 7.37 -10.62 0.78
CA THR A 39 7.92 -10.50 2.14
C THR A 39 6.85 -10.73 3.20
N ALA A 40 5.64 -10.21 3.02
CA ALA A 40 4.53 -10.39 3.95
C ALA A 40 4.08 -11.86 4.07
N ASN A 41 4.21 -12.62 2.99
CA ASN A 41 3.81 -14.03 2.92
C ASN A 41 4.99 -15.02 2.96
N GLY A 42 6.23 -14.54 3.04
CA GLY A 42 7.43 -15.38 2.97
C GLY A 42 7.52 -16.24 1.71
N LEU A 43 7.03 -15.74 0.57
CA LEU A 43 6.94 -16.52 -0.67
C LEU A 43 8.33 -16.73 -1.28
N THR A 44 8.66 -17.97 -1.63
CA THR A 44 9.83 -18.27 -2.47
C THR A 44 9.46 -18.41 -3.95
N GLY A 45 8.17 -18.56 -4.24
CA GLY A 45 7.54 -18.58 -5.55
C GLY A 45 6.05 -18.29 -5.42
N PHE A 46 5.38 -17.99 -6.54
CA PHE A 46 3.94 -17.71 -6.48
C PHE A 46 3.15 -19.01 -6.21
N PRO A 47 2.28 -19.03 -5.18
CA PRO A 47 1.61 -20.26 -4.78
C PRO A 47 0.50 -20.66 -5.78
N PRO A 48 0.07 -21.93 -5.78
CA PRO A 48 -0.99 -22.40 -6.66
C PRO A 48 -2.35 -21.80 -6.28
N ALA A 49 -3.29 -21.85 -7.24
CA ALA A 49 -4.67 -21.43 -7.02
C ALA A 49 -5.31 -22.16 -5.82
N GLY A 50 -6.15 -21.43 -5.06
CA GLY A 50 -6.75 -21.87 -3.80
C GLY A 50 -5.89 -21.60 -2.56
N SER A 51 -4.67 -21.07 -2.72
CA SER A 51 -3.82 -20.66 -1.60
C SER A 51 -4.28 -19.33 -1.02
N ILE A 52 -4.19 -19.17 0.30
CA ILE A 52 -4.50 -17.91 0.97
C ILE A 52 -3.23 -17.07 1.11
N LEU A 53 -3.28 -15.85 0.60
CA LEU A 53 -2.26 -14.82 0.74
C LEU A 53 -2.73 -13.74 1.70
N LEU A 54 -1.85 -13.32 2.60
CA LEU A 54 -1.99 -12.11 3.38
C LEU A 54 -1.60 -10.91 2.51
N ILE A 55 -2.59 -10.13 2.08
CA ILE A 55 -2.34 -8.86 1.40
C ILE A 55 -2.14 -7.80 2.48
N PRO A 56 -0.92 -7.27 2.66
CA PRO A 56 -0.69 -6.19 3.60
C PRO A 56 -1.54 -4.99 3.15
N LYS A 57 -2.54 -4.62 3.96
CA LYS A 57 -3.24 -3.36 3.74
C LYS A 57 -2.28 -2.24 4.09
N ARG A 58 -1.92 -1.42 3.10
CA ARG A 58 -1.39 -0.10 3.37
C ARG A 58 -2.55 0.71 3.96
N GLU A 59 -2.69 0.69 5.28
CA GLU A 59 -3.59 1.63 5.94
C GLU A 59 -3.08 3.03 5.59
N GLY A 60 -3.88 3.76 4.81
CA GLY A 60 -3.59 5.15 4.52
C GLY A 60 -3.74 5.91 5.83
N GLU A 61 -2.61 6.40 6.35
CA GLU A 61 -2.64 7.27 7.51
C GLU A 61 -2.98 8.68 7.05
N VAL A 62 -3.85 9.36 7.79
CA VAL A 62 -4.12 10.78 7.54
C VAL A 62 -3.05 11.57 8.26
N TYR A 63 -2.14 12.16 7.50
CA TYR A 63 -1.10 13.04 8.01
C TYR A 63 -1.50 14.50 7.87
N GLU A 64 -1.25 15.29 8.91
CA GLU A 64 -1.41 16.74 8.87
C GLU A 64 -0.04 17.38 8.58
N VAL A 65 0.05 18.07 7.44
CA VAL A 65 1.27 18.74 6.98
C VAL A 65 1.63 19.86 7.94
N ARG A 66 2.84 19.83 8.50
CA ARG A 66 3.31 20.86 9.43
C ARG A 66 3.75 22.11 8.66
N ALA A 67 3.67 23.26 9.33
CA ALA A 67 4.17 24.52 8.76
C ALA A 67 5.67 24.41 8.46
N GLY A 68 6.04 24.58 7.18
CA GLY A 68 7.42 24.46 6.70
C GLY A 68 7.77 23.12 6.05
N GLU A 69 6.87 22.13 6.06
CA GLU A 69 7.06 20.90 5.27
C GLU A 69 6.73 21.13 3.80
N THR A 70 7.51 20.51 2.91
CA THR A 70 7.27 20.51 1.47
C THR A 70 6.76 19.14 1.02
N LEU A 71 6.22 19.06 -0.19
CA LEU A 71 5.78 17.79 -0.78
C LEU A 71 6.92 16.76 -0.74
N ALA A 72 8.13 17.17 -1.15
CA ALA A 72 9.32 16.33 -1.12
C ALA A 72 9.62 15.81 0.30
N SER A 73 9.57 16.68 1.32
CA SER A 73 9.84 16.28 2.71
C SER A 73 8.82 15.28 3.26
N VAL A 74 7.55 15.43 2.90
CA VAL A 74 6.49 14.48 3.28
C VAL A 74 6.68 13.16 2.55
N CYS A 75 6.92 13.22 1.23
CA CYS A 75 7.17 12.05 0.40
C CYS A 75 8.39 11.24 0.90
N GLU A 76 9.50 11.90 1.24
CA GLU A 76 10.69 11.27 1.80
C GLU A 76 10.41 10.60 3.15
N LYS A 77 9.67 11.26 4.04
CA LYS A 77 9.32 10.77 5.37
C LYS A 77 8.49 9.48 5.33
N PHE A 78 7.60 9.38 4.35
CA PHE A 78 6.72 8.23 4.15
C PHE A 78 7.24 7.26 3.08
N HIS A 79 8.43 7.51 2.54
CA HIS A 79 9.05 6.73 1.46
C HIS A 79 8.12 6.52 0.24
N MET A 80 7.40 7.56 -0.16
CA MET A 80 6.49 7.54 -1.30
C MET A 80 6.99 8.48 -2.40
N THR A 81 6.60 8.20 -3.65
CA THR A 81 6.88 9.08 -4.77
C THR A 81 5.85 10.21 -4.88
N GLU A 82 6.23 11.35 -5.49
CA GLU A 82 5.28 12.44 -5.76
C GLU A 82 4.12 11.98 -6.66
N SER A 83 4.39 11.05 -7.58
CA SER A 83 3.38 10.48 -8.47
C SER A 83 2.36 9.65 -7.70
N GLU A 84 2.80 8.85 -6.73
CA GLU A 84 1.91 8.12 -5.82
C GLU A 84 1.13 9.08 -4.91
N PHE A 85 1.80 10.09 -4.35
CA PHE A 85 1.15 11.10 -3.51
C PHE A 85 0.04 11.84 -4.29
N SER A 86 0.32 12.26 -5.52
CA SER A 86 -0.63 12.94 -6.38
C SER A 86 -1.80 12.03 -6.77
N ARG A 87 -1.53 10.77 -7.12
CA ARG A 87 -2.59 9.78 -7.40
C ARG A 87 -3.50 9.56 -6.18
N LEU A 88 -2.91 9.56 -4.99
CA LEU A 88 -3.60 9.30 -3.73
C LEU A 88 -4.43 10.49 -3.24
N ASN A 89 -3.83 11.68 -3.23
CA ASN A 89 -4.45 12.90 -2.71
C ASN A 89 -5.15 13.75 -3.77
N ARG A 90 -4.99 13.38 -5.05
CA ARG A 90 -5.39 14.20 -6.21
C ARG A 90 -4.88 15.64 -6.12
N CYS A 91 -3.70 15.81 -5.51
CA CYS A 91 -3.11 17.09 -5.18
C CYS A 91 -1.61 17.06 -5.50
N SER A 92 -1.14 18.09 -6.19
CA SER A 92 0.29 18.26 -6.51
C SER A 92 1.01 19.21 -5.55
N TYR A 93 0.28 19.82 -4.60
CA TYR A 93 0.82 20.78 -3.64
C TYR A 93 0.31 20.46 -2.23
N VAL A 94 1.18 20.69 -1.26
CA VAL A 94 0.85 20.59 0.17
C VAL A 94 0.88 21.98 0.80
N TYR A 95 -0.13 22.27 1.60
CA TYR A 95 -0.22 23.47 2.41
C TYR A 95 -0.02 23.13 3.89
N PRO A 96 0.53 24.04 4.70
CA PRO A 96 0.51 23.92 6.15
C PRO A 96 -0.91 23.65 6.64
N THR A 97 -1.07 22.74 7.61
CA THR A 97 -2.36 22.26 8.18
C THR A 97 -3.24 21.45 7.23
N GLN A 98 -2.75 21.13 6.03
CA GLN A 98 -3.49 20.28 5.11
C GLN A 98 -3.46 18.82 5.58
N ARG A 99 -4.63 18.19 5.59
CA ARG A 99 -4.76 16.75 5.84
C ARG A 99 -4.60 16.01 4.53
N VAL A 100 -3.58 15.17 4.47
CA VAL A 100 -3.22 14.37 3.29
C VAL A 100 -3.14 12.91 3.70
N LEU A 101 -3.54 12.03 2.79
CA LEU A 101 -3.40 10.60 2.95
C LEU A 101 -1.98 10.22 2.57
N VAL A 102 -1.29 9.50 3.45
CA VAL A 102 0.06 8.98 3.23
C VAL A 102 0.06 7.49 3.51
N PHE A 103 1.00 6.78 2.90
CA PHE A 103 1.23 5.38 3.19
C PHE A 103 2.62 5.22 3.78
N HIS A 104 2.78 4.38 4.80
CA HIS A 104 4.09 3.85 5.13
C HIS A 104 4.47 2.82 4.06
N ALA A 105 5.26 3.23 3.07
CA ALA A 105 5.85 2.26 2.15
C ALA A 105 6.86 1.41 2.95
N GLY A 106 6.67 0.10 2.96
CA GLY A 106 7.63 -0.85 3.48
C GLY A 106 8.81 -0.94 2.54
N GLY A 107 9.68 0.08 2.53
CA GLY A 107 11.04 0.04 1.98
C GLY A 107 11.23 -0.69 0.66
N GLY A 108 10.59 -0.25 -0.42
CA GLY A 108 10.98 -0.60 -1.78
C GLY A 108 11.72 0.56 -2.41
N LYS A 109 13.05 0.52 -2.43
CA LYS A 109 13.85 1.44 -3.26
C LYS A 109 13.93 0.88 -4.68
N ASP A 110 12.95 1.18 -5.51
CA ASP A 110 13.11 1.19 -6.96
C ASP A 110 13.84 2.47 -7.35
N THR A 111 15.16 2.39 -7.29
CA THR A 111 16.05 3.31 -8.00
C THR A 111 15.80 3.16 -9.50
N GLU A 112 14.88 3.94 -10.05
CA GLU A 112 14.80 4.18 -11.49
C GLU A 112 15.88 5.21 -11.85
N GLY A 113 17.11 4.71 -11.96
CA GLY A 113 18.26 5.44 -12.48
C GLY A 113 18.36 5.24 -13.98
N LYS A 114 18.03 6.32 -14.69
CA LYS A 114 18.19 6.57 -16.13
C LYS A 114 19.56 6.17 -16.69
#